data_AF-A0A447UY71-F1
#
_entry.id   AF-A0A447UY71-F1
#
_cell.length_a   1.000
_cell.length_b   1.000
_cell.length_c   1.000
_cell.angle_alpha   90.00
_cell.angle_beta   90.00
_cell.angle_gamma   90.00
#
_symmetry.space_group_name_H-M   'P 1'
#
loop_
_entity.id
_entity.type
_entity.pdbx_description
1 polymer ?
#
loop_
_entity_poly.entity_id
_entity_poly.type
_entity_poly.pdbx_seq_one_letter_code
_entity_poly.pdbx_strand_id
1 'polypeptide(L)' 'MNTNRILRKKEVLHLTGISSATLYRLISKGVFPLSKKLTGDSGRAVGWLESDINNWVNSRMQAGK' A
#
# COMPACT_ATOMS: atom_id res chain seq x y z
N MET A 1 -10.40 -2.04 16.87
CA MET A 1 -10.64 -3.26 16.06
C MET A 1 -9.43 -3.45 15.16
N ASN A 2 -8.65 -4.51 15.35
CA ASN A 2 -7.42 -4.73 14.59
C ASN A 2 -7.75 -5.36 13.24
N THR A 3 -7.92 -4.54 12.20
CA THR A 3 -8.12 -5.05 10.84
C THR A 3 -6.77 -5.49 10.27
N ASN A 4 -6.40 -6.74 10.55
CA ASN A 4 -5.31 -7.47 9.86
C ASN A 4 -5.68 -7.81 8.40
N ARG A 5 -6.49 -6.97 7.75
CA ARG A 5 -6.92 -7.17 6.37
C ARG A 5 -5.74 -6.86 5.45
N ILE A 6 -5.51 -7.76 4.51
CA ILE A 6 -4.51 -7.59 3.47
C ILE A 6 -5.19 -7.11 2.20
N LEU A 7 -4.74 -5.97 1.69
CA LEU A 7 -5.17 -5.40 0.42
C LEU A 7 -4.29 -5.91 -0.72
N ARG A 8 -4.92 -6.26 -1.84
CA ARG A 8 -4.21 -6.55 -3.08
C ARG A 8 -3.95 -5.27 -3.86
N LYS A 9 -3.02 -5.33 -4.83
CA LYS A 9 -2.63 -4.19 -5.66
C LYS A 9 -3.83 -3.42 -6.23
N LYS A 10 -4.85 -4.13 -6.75
CA LYS A 10 -6.06 -3.50 -7.29
C LYS A 10 -6.78 -2.63 -6.25
N GLU A 11 -6.96 -3.12 -5.02
CA GLU A 11 -7.59 -2.35 -3.94
C GLU A 11 -6.71 -1.20 -3.48
N VAL A 12 -5.39 -1.40 -3.37
CA VAL A 12 -4.46 -0.32 -3.01
C VAL A 12 -4.56 0.83 -4.01
N LEU A 13 -4.56 0.53 -5.32
CA LEU A 13 -4.70 1.55 -6.36
C LEU A 13 -6.07 2.25 -6.30
N HIS A 14 -7.13 1.50 -5.99
CA HIS A 14 -8.46 2.07 -5.83
C HIS A 14 -8.54 3.03 -4.63
N LEU A 15 -8.01 2.64 -3.47
CA LEU A 15 -8.04 3.45 -2.25
C LEU A 15 -7.13 4.69 -2.32
N THR A 16 -5.99 4.57 -2.99
CA THR A 16 -5.00 5.66 -3.07
C THR A 16 -5.21 6.57 -4.27
N GLY A 17 -5.98 6.15 -5.28
CA GLY A 17 -6.23 6.90 -6.51
C GLY A 17 -5.02 7.07 -7.43
N ILE A 18 -3.89 6.43 -7.13
CA ILE A 18 -2.65 6.55 -7.93
C ILE A 18 -2.54 5.43 -8.96
N SER A 19 -1.76 5.67 -10.02
CA SER A 19 -1.44 4.65 -11.01
C SER A 19 -0.45 3.61 -10.49
N SER A 20 -0.41 2.44 -11.14
CA SER A 20 0.59 1.39 -10.83
C SER A 20 2.04 1.89 -10.94
N ALA A 21 2.33 2.72 -11.94
CA ALA A 21 3.67 3.28 -12.12
C ALA A 21 4.04 4.21 -10.94
N THR A 22 3.10 5.05 -10.51
CA THR A 22 3.29 5.92 -9.36
C THR A 22 3.47 5.10 -8.08
N LEU A 23 2.69 4.04 -7.87
CA LEU A 23 2.85 3.13 -6.74
C LEU A 23 4.29 2.60 -6.64
N TYR A 24 4.82 2.00 -7.71
CA TYR A 24 6.18 1.47 -7.68
C TYR A 24 7.24 2.56 -7.54
N ARG A 25 7.03 3.74 -8.14
CA ARG A 25 7.93 4.90 -7.96
C ARG A 25 7.97 5.36 -6.50
N LEU A 26 6.84 5.40 -5.81
CA LEU A 26 6.78 5.80 -4.41
C LEU A 26 7.39 4.72 -3.48
N ILE A 27 7.19 3.44 -3.80
CA ILE A 27 7.85 2.31 -3.12
C ILE A 27 9.37 2.41 -3.28
N SER A 28 9.86 2.62 -4.51
CA SER A 28 11.28 2.81 -4.80
C SER A 28 11.89 4.00 -4.06
N LYS A 29 11.10 5.07 -3.85
CA LYS A 29 11.51 6.26 -3.10
C LYS A 29 11.41 6.08 -1.57
N GLY A 30 10.92 4.94 -1.08
CA GLY A 30 10.72 4.69 0.36
C GLY A 30 9.61 5.54 0.99
N VAL A 31 8.73 6.16 0.19
CA VAL A 31 7.66 7.06 0.65
C VAL A 31 6.27 6.44 0.57
N PHE A 32 6.20 5.11 0.40
CA PHE A 32 4.98 4.31 0.37
C PHE A 32 5.18 3.00 1.14
N PRO A 33 4.14 2.45 1.81
CA PRO A 33 4.24 1.19 2.52
C PRO A 33 4.77 0.04 1.66
N LEU A 34 5.73 -0.72 2.20
CA LEU A 34 6.28 -1.89 1.52
C LEU A 34 5.25 -3.02 1.42
N SER A 35 5.28 -3.72 0.29
CA SER A 35 4.42 -4.89 0.08
C SER A 35 4.96 -6.10 0.83
N LYS A 36 4.07 -6.89 1.45
CA LYS A 36 4.39 -8.16 2.12
C LYS A 36 4.14 -9.33 1.17
N LYS A 37 5.07 -10.30 1.12
CA LYS A 37 4.87 -11.57 0.41
C LYS A 37 3.77 -12.37 1.11
N LEU A 38 2.82 -12.90 0.36
CA LEU A 38 1.69 -13.67 0.93
C LEU A 38 1.82 -15.18 0.71
N THR A 39 2.63 -15.64 -0.23
CA THR A 39 2.76 -17.07 -0.55
C THR A 39 4.21 -17.54 -0.49
N GLY A 40 4.84 -17.38 0.68
CA GLY A 40 6.20 -17.85 0.97
C GLY A 40 7.29 -17.28 0.06
N ASP A 41 8.50 -17.87 0.10
CA ASP A 41 9.67 -17.37 -0.62
C ASP A 41 9.53 -17.42 -2.15
N SER A 42 8.87 -18.45 -2.68
CA SER A 42 8.64 -18.71 -4.10
C SER A 42 7.43 -17.95 -4.68
N GLY A 43 6.67 -17.28 -3.83
CA GLY A 43 5.42 -16.61 -4.16
C GLY A 43 5.59 -15.27 -4.85
N ARG A 44 4.89 -15.06 -5.97
CA ARG A 44 4.74 -13.73 -6.58
C ARG A 44 3.61 -12.90 -5.97
N ALA A 45 2.76 -13.52 -5.15
CA ALA A 45 1.62 -12.85 -4.57
C ALA A 45 2.07 -11.91 -3.43
N VAL A 46 1.79 -10.62 -3.59
CA VAL A 46 2.05 -9.59 -2.57
C VAL A 46 0.78 -8.89 -2.13
N GLY A 47 0.82 -8.27 -0.97
CA GLY A 47 -0.27 -7.46 -0.42
C GLY A 47 0.24 -6.42 0.56
N TRP A 48 -0.66 -5.53 0.99
CA TRP A 48 -0.37 -4.48 1.96
C TRP A 48 -1.33 -4.59 3.13
N LEU A 49 -0.90 -4.23 4.34
CA LEU A 49 -1.84 -4.08 5.44
C LEU A 49 -2.75 -2.88 5.15
N GLU A 50 -4.04 -3.07 5.35
CA GLU A 50 -5.03 -1.99 5.24
C GLU A 50 -4.69 -0.80 6.15
N SER A 51 -4.23 -1.08 7.38
CA SER A 51 -3.80 -0.06 8.34
C SER A 51 -2.66 0.80 7.79
N ASP A 52 -1.67 0.19 7.13
CA ASP A 52 -0.50 0.91 6.61
C ASP A 52 -0.91 1.83 5.45
N ILE A 53 -1.81 1.36 4.59
CA ILE A 53 -2.35 2.16 3.48
C ILE A 53 -3.19 3.33 4.00
N ASN A 54 -4.09 3.08 4.95
CA ASN A 54 -4.91 4.14 5.55
C ASN A 54 -4.06 5.20 6.26
N ASN A 55 -3.04 4.77 7.03
CA ASN A 55 -2.09 5.70 7.66
C ASN A 55 -1.35 6.55 6.63
N TRP A 56 -0.92 5.96 5.52
CA TRP A 56 -0.29 6.69 4.44
C TRP A 56 -1.24 7.73 3.80
N VAL A 57 -2.49 7.36 3.51
CA VAL A 57 -3.51 8.29 2.98
C VAL A 57 -3.74 9.46 3.95
N ASN A 58 -3.93 9.16 5.24
CA ASN A 58 -4.15 10.17 6.27
C ASN A 58 -2.96 11.14 6.42
N SER A 59 -1.72 10.66 6.23
CA SER A 59 -0.52 11.51 6.28
C SER A 59 -0.49 12.55 5.15
N ARG A 60 -1.02 12.20 3.96
CA ARG A 60 -1.05 13.08 2.79
C ARG A 60 -2.19 14.10 2.85
N MET A 61 -3.33 13.74 3.43
CA MET A 61 -4.44 14.68 3.65
C MET A 61 -4.04 15.81 4.62
N GLN A 62 -3.17 15.54 5.59
CA GLN A 62 -2.66 16.57 6.51
C GLN A 62 -1.59 17.48 5.90
N ALA A 63 -0.88 17.03 4.87
CA ALA A 63 0.14 17.83 4.18
C ALA A 63 -0.45 18.86 3.20
N GLY A 64 -1.77 18.84 2.96
CA GLY A 64 -2.50 19.80 2.12
C GLY A 64 -3.04 21.00 2.89
N LYS A 65 -2.24 21.56 3.81
CA LYS A 65 -2.58 22.77 4.57
C LYS A 65 -1.70 23.94 4.16
#